data_AF-A0AAC9PUS9-F1
#
_entry.id   AF-A0AAC9PUS9-F1
#
_cell.length_a   1.000
_cell.length_b   1.000
_cell.length_c   1.000
_cell.angle_alpha   90.00
_cell.angle_beta   90.00
_cell.angle_gamma   90.00
#
_symmetry.space_group_name_H-M   'P 1'
#
loop_
_entity.id
_entity.type
_entity.pdbx_description
1 polymer ?
#
loop_
_entity_poly.entity_id
_entity_poly.type
_entity_poly.pdbx_seq_one_letter_code
_entity_poly.pdbx_strand_id
1 'polypeptide(L)'
;MPKRTLIIIAAAVIGLAYLTDREETSEADVTPKAPLFGTPCDFEVVAGAVPVHAGPASEHPVIGELTSGMVIGAHQVEQEGYRQLGRDRWVMADTLRHVSGELCR
;
A
#
# COMPACT_ATOMS: atom_id res chain seq x y z
N MET A 1 -1.79 -64.37 13.16
CA MET A 1 -0.38 -64.29 12.71
C MET A 1 0.05 -62.83 12.64
N PRO A 2 0.84 -62.33 13.62
CA PRO A 2 1.26 -60.93 13.67
C PRO A 2 2.54 -60.70 12.85
N LYS A 3 2.48 -59.76 11.89
CA LYS A 3 3.61 -59.39 11.04
C LYS A 3 4.38 -58.23 11.68
N ARG A 4 5.34 -58.62 12.52
CA ARG A 4 6.71 -58.08 12.69
C ARG A 4 6.87 -56.61 12.26
N THR A 5 6.87 -55.66 13.21
CA THR A 5 8.07 -55.15 13.91
C THR A 5 9.15 -54.64 12.96
N LEU A 6 9.38 -53.33 12.96
CA LEU A 6 10.72 -52.72 12.98
C LEU A 6 10.60 -51.21 13.23
N ILE A 7 10.78 -50.84 14.50
CA ILE A 7 11.13 -49.50 14.96
C ILE A 7 12.63 -49.35 14.69
N ILE A 8 13.03 -48.31 13.95
CA ILE A 8 14.42 -47.83 13.95
C ILE A 8 14.40 -46.41 14.51
N ILE A 9 14.89 -46.32 15.73
CA ILE A 9 15.29 -45.11 16.43
C ILE A 9 16.64 -44.69 15.86
N ALA A 10 16.77 -43.43 15.44
CA ALA A 10 18.04 -42.71 15.45
C ALA A 10 17.76 -41.20 15.47
N ALA A 11 17.50 -40.70 16.67
CA ALA A 11 17.69 -39.30 17.02
C ALA A 11 19.20 -38.99 17.12
N ALA A 12 19.53 -37.70 17.06
CA ALA A 12 20.83 -37.07 17.25
C ALA A 12 21.75 -37.07 16.01
N VAL A 13 21.81 -35.93 15.30
CA VAL A 13 22.99 -35.04 15.13
C VAL A 13 22.56 -33.86 14.24
N ILE A 14 21.82 -32.86 14.77
CA ILE A 14 21.80 -31.49 14.19
C ILE A 14 21.52 -30.49 15.35
N GLY A 15 22.37 -30.53 16.37
CA GLY A 15 22.29 -29.68 17.56
C GLY A 15 23.45 -28.68 17.68
N LEU A 16 24.24 -28.43 16.63
CA LEU A 16 25.51 -27.70 16.79
C LEU A 16 25.92 -26.77 15.63
N ALA A 17 24.99 -26.31 14.78
CA ALA A 17 25.38 -25.56 13.56
C ALA A 17 24.74 -24.18 13.34
N TYR A 18 23.85 -23.67 14.20
CA TYR A 18 23.20 -22.37 13.94
C TYR A 18 23.04 -21.50 15.19
N LEU A 19 24.09 -21.43 16.02
CA LEU A 19 24.29 -20.34 16.99
C LEU A 19 25.30 -19.31 16.46
N THR A 20 25.13 -18.91 15.21
CA THR A 20 25.78 -17.74 14.59
C THR A 20 24.84 -17.21 13.52
N ASP A 21 23.88 -16.40 13.94
CA ASP A 21 23.57 -15.12 13.28
C ASP A 21 22.60 -14.36 14.18
N ARG A 22 23.15 -13.40 14.93
CA ARG A 22 22.37 -12.34 15.58
C ARG A 22 22.41 -11.15 14.64
N GLU A 23 21.25 -10.51 14.51
CA GLU A 23 21.00 -9.27 13.78
C GLU A 23 21.16 -9.38 12.26
N GLU A 24 20.03 -9.52 11.58
CA GLU A 24 19.50 -8.36 10.88
C GLU A 24 17.98 -8.33 11.08
N THR A 25 17.51 -7.18 11.56
CA THR A 25 16.11 -6.77 11.60
C THR A 25 15.45 -7.23 10.32
N SER A 26 14.46 -8.12 10.42
CA SER A 26 13.62 -8.47 9.28
C SER A 26 12.83 -7.21 8.93
N GLU A 27 13.44 -6.39 8.08
CA GLU A 27 12.77 -5.39 7.28
C GLU A 27 11.67 -6.15 6.58
N ALA A 28 10.44 -5.97 7.09
CA ALA A 28 9.26 -6.41 6.41
C ALA A 28 9.34 -5.78 5.03
N ASP A 29 9.68 -6.62 4.06
CA ASP A 29 9.53 -6.47 2.63
C ASP A 29 8.48 -5.39 2.31
N VAL A 30 8.95 -4.15 2.19
CA VAL A 30 8.16 -3.06 1.63
C VAL A 30 8.33 -3.17 0.13
N THR A 31 7.97 -4.31 -0.46
CA THR A 31 7.46 -4.30 -1.82
C THR A 31 6.09 -3.65 -1.67
N PRO A 32 5.87 -2.39 -2.10
CA PRO A 32 4.51 -1.87 -2.21
C PRO A 32 3.86 -2.79 -3.24
N LYS A 33 3.00 -3.69 -2.77
CA LYS A 33 2.24 -4.58 -3.64
C LYS A 33 1.36 -3.66 -4.49
N ALA A 34 1.82 -3.36 -5.70
CA ALA A 34 1.04 -2.59 -6.66
C ALA A 34 -0.36 -3.22 -6.72
N PRO A 35 -1.43 -2.43 -6.58
CA PRO A 35 -2.76 -2.99 -6.49
C PRO A 35 -3.09 -3.67 -7.82
N LEU A 36 -3.27 -4.99 -7.77
CA LEU A 36 -3.70 -5.78 -8.93
C LEU A 36 -5.13 -5.39 -9.37
N PHE A 37 -5.91 -4.78 -8.47
CA PHE A 37 -7.18 -4.08 -8.74
C PHE A 37 -7.38 -2.96 -7.69
N GLY A 38 -6.93 -1.76 -8.02
CA GLY A 38 -7.01 -0.55 -7.19
C GLY A 38 -6.48 0.63 -8.00
N THR A 39 -6.67 1.85 -7.51
CA THR A 39 -6.11 3.06 -8.13
C THR A 39 -4.59 2.92 -8.31
N PRO A 40 -4.01 3.28 -9.47
CA PRO A 40 -2.62 2.99 -9.82
C PRO A 40 -1.57 3.73 -8.98
N CYS A 41 -1.99 4.69 -8.17
CA CYS A 41 -1.09 5.61 -7.47
C CYS A 41 -1.58 5.89 -6.06
N ASP A 42 -0.64 6.18 -5.18
CA ASP A 42 -0.90 6.55 -3.79
C ASP A 42 -0.37 7.96 -3.52
N PHE A 43 -1.17 8.74 -2.81
CA PHE A 43 -0.89 10.12 -2.44
C PHE A 43 -1.14 10.34 -0.96
N GLU A 44 -0.31 11.15 -0.33
CA GLU A 44 -0.54 11.66 1.01
C GLU A 44 -1.16 13.06 0.94
N VAL A 45 -2.23 13.28 1.70
CA VAL A 45 -2.86 14.60 1.82
C VAL A 45 -1.99 15.47 2.73
N VAL A 46 -1.44 16.57 2.21
CA VAL A 46 -0.54 17.44 2.98
C VAL A 46 -1.23 18.67 3.58
N ALA A 47 -2.43 19.02 3.10
CA ALA A 47 -3.23 20.12 3.62
C ALA A 47 -4.24 19.66 4.70
N GLY A 48 -4.61 20.57 5.60
CA GLY A 48 -5.38 20.28 6.81
C GLY A 48 -6.80 19.74 6.57
N ALA A 49 -7.55 20.40 5.68
CA ALA A 49 -8.90 20.01 5.28
C ALA A 49 -9.03 20.30 3.78
N VAL A 50 -9.26 19.25 2.99
CA VAL A 50 -9.26 19.32 1.54
C VAL A 50 -10.60 18.82 1.00
N PRO A 51 -11.36 19.67 0.28
CA PRO A 51 -12.65 19.26 -0.27
C PRO A 51 -12.46 18.23 -1.39
N VAL A 52 -13.33 17.22 -1.40
CA VAL A 52 -13.48 16.30 -2.54
C VAL A 52 -14.67 16.77 -3.36
N HIS A 53 -14.42 17.10 -4.62
CA HIS A 53 -15.42 17.59 -5.56
C HIS A 53 -16.01 16.45 -6.40
N ALA A 54 -17.28 16.61 -6.80
CA ALA A 54 -17.98 15.70 -7.71
C ALA A 54 -17.45 15.75 -9.15
N GLY A 55 -16.59 16.72 -9.46
CA GLY A 55 -15.99 16.94 -10.77
C GLY A 55 -14.66 17.69 -10.64
N PRO A 56 -13.92 17.83 -11.75
CA PRO A 56 -12.54 18.28 -11.76
C PRO A 56 -12.38 19.80 -11.64
N ALA A 57 -13.21 20.49 -10.85
CA ALA A 57 -13.11 21.94 -10.70
C ALA A 57 -13.83 22.41 -9.44
N SER A 58 -13.48 23.62 -8.98
CA SER A 58 -13.99 24.19 -7.72
C SER A 58 -15.50 24.46 -7.73
N GLU A 59 -16.09 24.68 -8.91
CA GLU A 59 -17.52 24.91 -9.08
C GLU A 59 -18.38 23.63 -8.94
N HIS A 60 -17.75 22.45 -9.01
CA HIS A 60 -18.47 21.21 -8.76
C HIS A 60 -18.78 21.05 -7.26
N PRO A 61 -19.94 20.45 -6.91
CA PRO A 61 -20.30 20.25 -5.50
C PRO A 61 -19.25 19.48 -4.71
N VAL A 62 -19.04 19.89 -3.46
CA VAL A 62 -18.24 19.14 -2.50
C VAL A 62 -19.05 17.94 -1.99
N ILE A 63 -18.49 16.74 -2.12
CA ILE A 63 -19.11 15.46 -1.78
C ILE A 63 -18.38 14.72 -0.65
N GLY A 64 -17.33 15.33 -0.11
CA GLY A 64 -16.54 14.80 0.99
C GLY A 64 -15.39 15.72 1.33
N GLU A 65 -14.60 15.31 2.32
CA GLU A 65 -13.42 16.02 2.76
C GLU A 65 -12.33 15.01 3.10
N LEU A 66 -11.09 15.40 2.85
CA LEU A 66 -9.90 14.68 3.27
C LEU A 66 -9.12 15.51 4.29
N THR A 67 -8.57 14.84 5.30
CA THR A 67 -7.68 15.44 6.30
C THR A 67 -6.21 15.14 6.03
N SER A 68 -5.34 16.01 6.53
CA SER A 68 -3.89 15.84 6.45
C SER A 68 -3.40 14.48 6.98
N GLY A 69 -2.35 13.95 6.37
CA GLY A 69 -1.69 12.69 6.74
C GLY A 69 -2.37 11.43 6.23
N MET A 70 -3.56 11.53 5.62
CA MET A 70 -4.21 10.37 5.01
C MET A 70 -3.50 9.98 3.71
N VAL A 71 -3.27 8.68 3.56
CA VAL A 71 -2.83 8.09 2.28
C VAL A 71 -4.05 7.63 1.51
N ILE A 72 -4.21 8.15 0.30
CA ILE A 72 -5.34 7.89 -0.58
C ILE A 72 -4.85 7.28 -1.90
N GLY A 73 -5.66 6.41 -2.46
CA GLY A 73 -5.49 5.93 -3.81
C GLY A 73 -6.02 6.94 -4.84
N ALA A 74 -5.30 7.12 -5.94
CA ALA A 74 -5.68 7.99 -7.05
C ALA A 74 -5.38 7.41 -8.44
N HIS A 75 -6.13 7.86 -9.43
CA HIS A 75 -5.86 7.60 -10.83
C HIS A 75 -4.80 8.55 -11.38
N GLN A 76 -4.18 8.16 -12.50
CA GLN A 76 -3.28 9.00 -13.31
C GLN A 76 -3.95 10.27 -13.83
N VAL A 77 -5.27 10.27 -13.92
CA VAL A 77 -6.03 11.35 -14.53
C VAL A 77 -5.97 12.60 -13.65
N GLU A 78 -5.48 13.67 -14.25
CA GLU A 78 -5.57 15.02 -13.74
C GLU A 78 -6.26 15.91 -14.77
N GLN A 79 -7.17 16.76 -14.32
CA GLN A 79 -7.92 17.69 -15.17
C GLN A 79 -8.15 18.99 -14.40
N GLU A 80 -7.85 20.13 -15.03
CA GLU A 80 -7.99 21.48 -14.43
C GLU A 80 -7.31 21.62 -13.04
N GLY A 81 -6.19 20.91 -12.83
CA GLY A 81 -5.47 20.90 -11.54
C GLY A 81 -6.09 20.01 -10.46
N TYR A 82 -7.09 19.20 -10.80
CA TYR A 82 -7.70 18.22 -9.91
C TYR A 82 -7.30 16.79 -10.29
N ARG A 83 -6.89 16.00 -9.30
CA ARG A 83 -6.59 14.58 -9.41
C ARG A 83 -7.85 13.74 -9.16
N GLN A 84 -8.08 12.76 -10.03
CA GLN A 84 -9.19 11.84 -9.88
C GLN A 84 -8.88 10.75 -8.84
N LEU A 85 -9.72 10.65 -7.81
CA LEU A 85 -9.62 9.61 -6.77
C LEU A 85 -10.48 8.38 -7.09
N GLY A 86 -11.51 8.59 -7.88
CA GLY A 86 -12.45 7.56 -8.32
C GLY A 86 -13.50 8.17 -9.22
N ARG A 87 -14.55 7.40 -9.52
CA ARG A 87 -15.71 7.90 -10.27
C ARG A 87 -16.32 9.09 -9.53
N ASP A 88 -16.43 10.22 -10.23
CA ASP A 88 -16.99 11.48 -9.75
C ASP A 88 -16.38 11.97 -8.43
N ARG A 89 -15.08 11.71 -8.21
CA ARG A 89 -14.36 12.16 -7.01
C ARG A 89 -13.02 12.76 -7.41
N TRP A 90 -12.85 14.02 -7.07
CA TRP A 90 -11.73 14.84 -7.51
C TRP A 90 -11.20 15.69 -6.36
N VAL A 91 -9.89 15.90 -6.33
CA VAL A 91 -9.23 16.69 -5.29
C VAL A 91 -8.13 17.54 -5.91
N MET A 92 -7.88 18.74 -5.38
CA MET A 92 -6.84 19.64 -5.89
C MET A 92 -5.45 18.99 -5.78
N ALA A 93 -4.73 18.89 -6.90
CA ALA A 93 -3.52 18.08 -6.99
C ALA A 93 -2.35 18.62 -6.14
N ASP A 94 -2.28 19.94 -5.92
CA ASP A 94 -1.27 20.60 -5.10
C ASP A 94 -1.38 20.30 -3.60
N THR A 95 -2.54 19.80 -3.14
CA THR A 95 -2.77 19.36 -1.77
C THR A 95 -2.30 17.92 -1.51
N LEU A 96 -1.77 17.27 -2.55
CA LEU A 96 -1.31 15.90 -2.52
C LEU A 96 0.20 15.80 -2.70
N ARG A 97 0.82 14.89 -1.96
CA ARG A 97 2.21 14.48 -2.15
C ARG A 97 2.25 13.05 -2.67
N HIS A 98 2.92 12.84 -3.79
CA HIS A 98 3.09 11.49 -4.35
C HIS A 98 3.84 10.58 -3.36
N VAL A 99 3.31 9.36 -3.17
CA VAL A 99 3.92 8.31 -2.34
C VAL A 99 4.44 7.18 -3.23
N SER A 100 3.57 6.61 -4.08
CA SER A 100 3.91 5.49 -4.95
C SER A 100 3.07 5.47 -6.23
N GLY A 101 3.58 4.82 -7.28
CA GLY A 101 2.92 4.67 -8.57
C GLY A 101 3.63 5.40 -9.69
N GLU A 102 4.40 4.67 -10.49
CA GLU A 102 5.19 5.23 -11.61
C GLU A 102 4.35 5.93 -12.69
N LEU A 103 3.04 5.63 -12.75
CA LEU A 103 2.12 6.24 -13.71
C LEU A 103 1.69 7.66 -13.34
N CYS A 104 1.99 8.13 -12.12
CA CYS A 104 1.57 9.44 -11.62
C CYS A 104 2.72 10.34 -11.16
N ARG A 105 3.96 10.02 -11.55
CA ARG A 105 5.13 10.89 -11.35
C ARG A 105 5.13 12.07 -12.30
#